data_AF-A0A2D8L6F6-F1
#
_entry.id   AF-A0A2D8L6F6-F1
#
_cell.length_a   1.000
_cell.length_b   1.000
_cell.length_c   1.000
_cell.angle_alpha   90.00
_cell.angle_beta   90.00
_cell.angle_gamma   90.00
#
_symmetry.space_group_name_H-M   'P 1'
#
loop_
_entity.id
_entity.type
_entity.pdbx_description
1 polymer ?
#
loop_
_entity_poly.entity_id
_entity_poly.type
_entity_poly.pdbx_seq_one_letter_code
_entity_poly.pdbx_strand_id
1 'polypeptide(L)'
;HNEAVSISDYYTLGDPGAPDYRPTCHYAYHPSDDAVLSLHEMFGSGVTQTKHHIMEPDEISEGIDELGVLLYGHERNALWYGSRLSNAEAIELAPYQNATGLQVSSAVLAGMVWALENPQAGIVETDEMDHARCLDVQRPYLGPVEAHYTDWTPLQNRWELFPEDIDESDPWLFRNVLAS
;
A
#
# COMPACT_ATOMS: atom_id res chain seq x y z
N HIS A 1 7.23 -7.38 1.04
CA HIS A 1 6.09 -7.13 0.15
C HIS A 1 6.59 -7.33 -1.28
N ASN A 2 5.94 -8.20 -2.06
CA ASN A 2 6.41 -8.61 -3.39
C ASN A 2 6.43 -7.43 -4.37
N GLU A 3 5.41 -6.58 -4.28
CA GLU A 3 5.21 -5.39 -5.09
C GLU A 3 6.33 -4.34 -4.93
N ALA A 4 7.01 -4.32 -3.78
CA ALA A 4 8.20 -3.47 -3.60
C ALA A 4 9.34 -3.83 -4.56
N VAL A 5 9.38 -5.09 -5.02
CA VAL A 5 10.33 -5.59 -6.00
C VAL A 5 9.70 -5.62 -7.39
N SER A 6 8.51 -6.20 -7.56
CA SER A 6 7.89 -6.37 -8.88
C SER A 6 7.60 -5.03 -9.56
N ILE A 7 7.08 -4.02 -8.85
CA ILE A 7 6.83 -2.67 -9.41
C ILE A 7 8.16 -2.01 -9.81
N SER A 8 9.18 -2.12 -8.96
CA SER A 8 10.50 -1.52 -9.24
C SER A 8 11.16 -2.18 -10.46
N ASP A 9 11.05 -3.50 -10.58
CA ASP A 9 11.54 -4.25 -11.74
C ASP A 9 10.75 -3.89 -13.01
N TYR A 10 9.41 -3.93 -12.94
CA TYR A 10 8.51 -3.65 -14.06
C TYR A 10 8.72 -2.26 -14.67
N TYR A 11 8.98 -1.24 -13.85
CA TYR A 11 9.26 0.13 -14.30
C TYR A 11 10.75 0.45 -14.49
N THR A 12 11.62 -0.57 -14.54
CA THR A 12 13.02 -0.39 -14.91
C THR A 12 13.17 -0.03 -16.38
N LEU A 13 13.97 0.99 -16.68
CA LEU A 13 14.39 1.33 -18.04
C LEU A 13 15.89 1.05 -18.23
N GLY A 14 16.25 0.47 -19.36
CA GLY A 14 17.63 0.16 -19.72
C GLY A 14 18.06 -1.27 -19.35
N ASP A 15 19.37 -1.50 -19.20
CA ASP A 15 19.90 -2.80 -18.82
C ASP A 15 19.59 -3.11 -17.34
N PRO A 16 19.00 -4.25 -17.00
CA PRO A 16 18.62 -4.54 -15.61
C PRO A 16 19.80 -4.56 -14.61
N GLY A 17 21.01 -4.87 -15.08
CA GLY A 17 22.24 -4.89 -14.28
C GLY A 17 22.87 -3.52 -14.08
N ALA A 18 22.53 -2.55 -14.94
CA ALA A 18 22.95 -1.16 -14.85
C ALA A 18 21.84 -0.24 -15.43
N PRO A 19 20.72 -0.08 -14.71
CA PRO A 19 19.54 0.58 -15.26
C PRO A 19 19.75 2.09 -15.41
N ASP A 20 19.16 2.66 -16.45
CA ASP A 20 19.12 4.11 -16.67
C ASP A 20 18.14 4.78 -15.70
N TYR A 21 17.05 4.07 -15.37
CA TYR A 21 16.03 4.49 -14.41
C TYR A 21 15.41 3.27 -13.73
N ARG A 22 15.16 3.40 -12.43
CA ARG A 22 14.40 2.44 -11.62
C ARG A 22 13.81 3.18 -10.41
N PRO A 23 12.49 3.08 -10.15
CA PRO A 23 11.90 3.78 -9.02
C PRO A 23 12.22 3.06 -7.70
N THR A 24 12.41 3.84 -6.64
CA THR A 24 12.31 3.33 -5.26
C THR A 24 10.86 2.93 -5.01
N CYS A 25 10.64 1.68 -4.60
CA CYS A 25 9.32 1.18 -4.23
C CYS A 25 9.44 0.38 -2.93
N HIS A 26 8.64 0.72 -1.92
CA HIS A 26 8.58 -0.01 -0.66
C HIS A 26 7.24 0.26 0.02
N TYR A 27 6.92 -0.58 1.02
CA TYR A 27 5.73 -0.36 1.81
C TYR A 27 5.99 0.66 2.93
N ALA A 28 5.02 1.53 3.19
CA ALA A 28 4.99 2.44 4.32
C ALA A 28 3.68 2.18 5.09
N TYR A 29 3.69 1.13 5.92
CA TYR A 29 2.47 0.59 6.51
C TYR A 29 2.27 1.09 7.94
N HIS A 30 1.18 1.83 8.15
CA HIS A 30 0.63 2.08 9.47
C HIS A 30 -0.59 1.16 9.65
N PRO A 31 -0.47 0.07 10.42
CA PRO A 31 -1.59 -0.83 10.66
C PRO A 31 -2.59 -0.19 11.65
N SER A 32 -3.66 -0.90 12.00
CA SER A 32 -4.58 -0.46 13.05
C SER A 32 -3.86 -0.24 14.39
N ASP A 33 -4.42 0.58 15.27
CA ASP A 33 -3.82 0.89 16.57
C ASP A 33 -3.52 -0.38 17.40
N ASP A 34 -4.43 -1.35 17.39
CA ASP A 34 -4.23 -2.63 18.08
C ASP A 34 -3.07 -3.44 17.50
N ALA A 35 -2.85 -3.36 16.17
CA ALA A 35 -1.71 -4.00 15.53
C ALA A 35 -0.40 -3.23 15.81
N VAL A 36 -0.43 -1.89 15.90
CA VAL A 36 0.71 -1.08 16.36
C VAL A 36 1.12 -1.51 17.78
N LEU A 37 0.15 -1.63 18.69
CA LEU A 37 0.40 -2.10 20.07
C LEU A 37 0.90 -3.54 20.10
N SER A 38 0.38 -4.41 19.25
CA SER A 38 0.83 -5.79 19.12
C SER A 38 2.28 -5.88 18.66
N LEU A 39 2.70 -5.05 17.70
CA LEU A 39 4.10 -4.96 17.29
C LEU A 39 4.99 -4.42 18.41
N HIS A 40 4.51 -3.40 19.15
CA HIS A 40 5.24 -2.86 20.28
C HIS A 40 5.44 -3.90 21.40
N GLU A 41 4.40 -4.67 21.74
CA GLU A 41 4.48 -5.77 22.70
C GLU A 41 5.46 -6.86 22.23
N MET A 42 5.37 -7.26 20.96
CA MET A 42 6.24 -8.30 20.39
C MET A 42 7.71 -7.89 20.43
N PHE A 43 8.04 -6.72 19.90
CA PHE A 43 9.43 -6.24 19.84
C PHE A 43 9.96 -5.86 21.23
N GLY A 44 9.12 -5.28 22.09
CA GLY A 44 9.49 -4.91 23.46
C GLY A 44 9.75 -6.13 24.36
N SER A 45 9.00 -7.23 24.17
CA SER A 45 9.20 -8.47 24.92
C SER A 45 10.26 -9.40 24.31
N GLY A 46 10.55 -9.24 23.01
CA GLY A 46 11.43 -10.13 22.25
C GLY A 46 10.83 -11.51 21.97
N VAL A 47 9.52 -11.69 22.18
CA VAL A 47 8.82 -12.96 21.99
C VAL A 47 7.52 -12.72 21.21
N THR A 48 7.24 -13.59 20.24
CA THR A 48 5.97 -13.56 19.52
C THR A 48 4.82 -14.01 20.42
N GLN A 49 3.70 -13.30 20.35
CA GLN A 49 2.49 -13.65 21.06
C GLN A 49 2.05 -15.08 20.72
N THR A 50 1.55 -15.83 21.71
CA THR A 50 1.08 -17.21 21.49
C THR A 50 -0.38 -17.29 21.05
N LYS A 51 -1.10 -16.17 21.12
CA LYS A 51 -2.47 -16.01 20.63
C LYS A 51 -2.47 -14.90 19.60
N HIS A 52 -3.07 -15.18 18.45
CA HIS A 52 -3.29 -14.20 17.39
C HIS A 52 -4.79 -14.03 17.21
N HIS A 53 -5.22 -12.78 17.04
CA HIS A 53 -6.62 -12.41 16.81
C HIS A 53 -6.67 -11.50 15.59
N ILE A 54 -7.59 -11.78 14.68
CA ILE A 54 -7.92 -10.89 13.56
C ILE A 54 -9.29 -10.34 13.89
N MET A 55 -9.42 -9.01 13.89
CA MET A 55 -10.68 -8.36 14.22
C MET A 55 -11.75 -8.70 13.16
N GLU A 56 -12.85 -9.28 13.62
CA GLU A 56 -14.05 -9.52 12.85
C GLU A 56 -14.79 -8.20 12.57
N PRO A 57 -15.68 -8.16 11.55
CA PRO A 57 -16.31 -6.92 11.12
C PRO A 57 -17.13 -6.24 12.22
N ASP A 58 -17.76 -7.03 13.10
CA ASP A 58 -18.59 -6.57 14.22
C ASP A 58 -17.78 -6.18 15.46
N GLU A 59 -16.49 -6.50 15.52
CA GLU A 59 -15.56 -6.04 16.56
C GLU A 59 -15.04 -4.62 16.27
N ILE A 60 -15.11 -4.17 15.00
CA ILE A 60 -14.60 -2.87 14.55
C ILE A 60 -15.74 -1.84 14.60
N SER A 61 -15.67 -0.91 15.57
CA SER A 61 -16.70 0.11 15.78
C SER A 61 -16.76 1.16 14.67
N GLU A 62 -15.61 1.59 14.17
CA GLU A 62 -15.45 2.58 13.11
C GLU A 62 -14.06 2.46 12.48
N GLY A 63 -13.84 3.16 11.36
CA GLY A 63 -12.55 3.22 10.69
C GLY A 63 -12.62 2.84 9.21
N ILE A 64 -11.50 3.07 8.54
CA ILE A 64 -11.28 2.77 7.13
C ILE A 64 -9.98 2.00 6.96
N ASP A 65 -9.87 1.26 5.86
CA ASP A 65 -8.59 0.84 5.32
C ASP A 65 -8.24 1.76 4.14
N GLU A 66 -7.32 2.70 4.37
CA GLU A 66 -6.85 3.64 3.36
C GLU A 66 -5.61 3.09 2.67
N LEU A 67 -5.83 2.33 1.59
CA LEU A 67 -4.79 1.63 0.85
C LEU A 67 -4.63 2.23 -0.55
N GLY A 68 -3.42 2.70 -0.83
CA GLY A 68 -3.08 3.33 -2.10
C GLY A 68 -1.59 3.39 -2.37
N VAL A 69 -1.25 3.99 -3.50
CA VAL A 69 0.13 4.24 -3.92
C VAL A 69 0.42 5.74 -3.82
N LEU A 70 1.58 6.08 -3.24
CA LEU A 70 2.10 7.45 -3.24
C LEU A 70 3.23 7.55 -4.26
N LEU A 71 2.95 8.18 -5.40
CA LEU A 71 3.98 8.53 -6.38
C LEU A 71 4.56 9.89 -6.00
N TYR A 72 5.89 10.03 -6.03
CA TYR A 72 6.58 11.23 -5.58
C TYR A 72 7.78 11.58 -6.48
N GLY A 73 8.27 12.82 -6.37
CA GLY A 73 9.43 13.33 -7.11
C GLY A 73 9.12 13.91 -8.50
N HIS A 74 7.86 13.91 -8.93
CA HIS A 74 7.44 14.58 -10.17
C HIS A 74 7.19 16.08 -9.98
N GLU A 75 7.00 16.85 -11.06
CA GLU A 75 6.81 18.33 -11.00
C GLU A 75 5.66 18.80 -10.09
N ARG A 76 4.66 17.95 -9.86
CA ARG A 76 3.54 18.21 -8.92
C ARG A 76 3.77 17.66 -7.51
N ASN A 77 5.03 17.50 -7.12
CA ASN A 77 5.52 16.88 -5.89
C ASN A 77 5.09 15.43 -5.66
N ALA A 78 3.92 15.18 -5.05
CA ALA A 78 3.44 13.85 -4.76
C ALA A 78 1.92 13.69 -5.00
N LEU A 79 1.54 12.49 -5.42
CA LEU A 79 0.16 12.07 -5.69
C LEU A 79 -0.11 10.75 -4.98
N TRP A 80 -1.08 10.75 -4.07
CA TRP A 80 -1.66 9.53 -3.54
C TRP A 80 -2.87 9.11 -4.39
N TYR A 81 -2.95 7.83 -4.76
CA TYR A 81 -4.11 7.25 -5.42
C TYR A 81 -4.48 5.91 -4.79
N GLY A 82 -5.74 5.75 -4.35
CA GLY A 82 -6.13 4.55 -3.64
C GLY A 82 -7.57 4.51 -3.15
N SER A 83 -7.90 3.41 -2.49
CA SER A 83 -9.17 3.12 -1.84
C SER A 83 -9.21 3.71 -0.44
N ARG A 84 -10.39 4.18 -0.03
CA ARG A 84 -10.69 4.66 1.34
C ARG A 84 -11.87 3.89 1.92
N LEU A 85 -11.90 2.57 1.73
CA LEU A 85 -13.03 1.73 2.07
C LEU A 85 -13.27 1.73 3.59
N SER A 86 -14.48 2.06 4.02
CA SER A 86 -14.87 1.99 5.42
C SER A 86 -15.31 0.59 5.84
N ASN A 87 -15.13 0.25 7.12
CA ASN A 87 -15.63 -1.03 7.64
C ASN A 87 -17.16 -1.12 7.53
N ALA A 88 -17.88 0.00 7.76
CA ALA A 88 -19.33 0.06 7.62
C ALA A 88 -19.79 -0.27 6.19
N GLU A 89 -19.14 0.33 5.18
CA GLU A 89 -19.44 0.03 3.77
C GLU A 89 -19.06 -1.41 3.40
N ALA A 90 -17.92 -1.92 3.90
CA ALA A 90 -17.51 -3.29 3.66
C ALA A 90 -18.56 -4.32 4.15
N ILE A 91 -19.12 -4.10 5.36
CA ILE A 91 -20.18 -4.94 5.95
C ILE A 91 -21.45 -4.94 5.08
N GLU A 92 -21.81 -3.78 4.51
CA GLU A 92 -22.98 -3.68 3.62
C GLU A 92 -22.75 -4.40 2.28
N LEU A 93 -21.53 -4.35 1.76
CA LEU A 93 -21.18 -4.90 0.44
C LEU A 93 -20.96 -6.42 0.46
N ALA A 94 -20.28 -6.95 1.47
CA ALA A 94 -19.91 -8.37 1.51
C ALA A 94 -19.83 -8.89 2.96
N PRO A 95 -20.42 -10.07 3.26
CA PRO A 95 -20.39 -10.62 4.60
C PRO A 95 -19.00 -11.18 4.96
N TYR A 96 -18.79 -11.39 6.27
CA TYR A 96 -17.68 -12.15 6.86
C TYR A 96 -16.28 -11.56 6.66
N GLN A 97 -16.19 -10.26 6.39
CA GLN A 97 -14.91 -9.59 6.19
C GLN A 97 -15.00 -8.10 6.53
N ASN A 98 -13.91 -7.59 7.09
CA ASN A 98 -13.73 -6.16 7.34
C ASN A 98 -13.23 -5.47 6.06
N ALA A 99 -12.99 -4.15 6.12
CA ALA A 99 -12.52 -3.38 4.97
C ALA A 99 -11.22 -3.95 4.35
N THR A 100 -10.23 -4.30 5.17
CA THR A 100 -8.98 -4.92 4.73
C THR A 100 -9.23 -6.22 3.97
N GLY A 101 -10.10 -7.08 4.52
CA GLY A 101 -10.48 -8.35 3.90
C GLY A 101 -11.17 -8.15 2.55
N LEU A 102 -12.08 -7.18 2.43
CA LEU A 102 -12.80 -6.90 1.19
C LEU A 102 -11.91 -6.35 0.09
N GLN A 103 -10.93 -5.50 0.42
CA GLN A 103 -9.95 -5.04 -0.57
C GLN A 103 -9.15 -6.22 -1.15
N VAL A 104 -8.73 -7.18 -0.32
CA VAL A 104 -8.00 -8.38 -0.76
C VAL A 104 -8.90 -9.34 -1.54
N SER A 105 -10.08 -9.68 -1.01
CA SER A 105 -10.97 -10.67 -1.65
C SER A 105 -11.49 -10.18 -3.00
N SER A 106 -11.77 -8.88 -3.13
CA SER A 106 -12.15 -8.26 -4.39
C SER A 106 -11.01 -8.22 -5.41
N ALA A 107 -9.75 -8.07 -4.96
CA ALA A 107 -8.58 -8.20 -5.84
C ALA A 107 -8.44 -9.63 -6.38
N VAL A 108 -8.62 -10.63 -5.50
CA VAL A 108 -8.62 -12.04 -5.91
C VAL A 108 -9.75 -12.31 -6.91
N LEU A 109 -10.95 -11.79 -6.68
CA LEU A 109 -12.07 -11.89 -7.64
C LEU A 109 -11.69 -11.30 -9.01
N ALA A 110 -11.14 -10.09 -9.04
CA ALA A 110 -10.69 -9.45 -10.28
C ALA A 110 -9.61 -10.28 -11.00
N GLY A 111 -8.64 -10.83 -10.26
CA GLY A 111 -7.63 -11.72 -10.81
C GLY A 111 -8.19 -13.01 -11.37
N MET A 112 -9.19 -13.61 -10.71
CA MET A 112 -9.90 -14.79 -11.23
C MET A 112 -10.66 -14.48 -12.52
N VAL A 113 -11.35 -13.34 -12.59
CA VAL A 113 -12.03 -12.90 -13.82
C VAL A 113 -11.02 -12.71 -14.94
N TRP A 114 -9.92 -11.99 -14.68
CA TRP A 114 -8.87 -11.77 -15.66
C TRP A 114 -8.25 -13.09 -16.14
N ALA A 115 -8.00 -14.04 -15.25
CA ALA A 115 -7.45 -15.35 -15.59
C ALA A 115 -8.41 -16.19 -16.47
N LEU A 116 -9.71 -16.10 -16.24
CA LEU A 116 -10.72 -16.74 -17.09
C LEU A 116 -10.81 -16.09 -18.48
N GLU A 117 -10.61 -14.77 -18.55
CA GLU A 117 -10.57 -14.01 -19.80
C GLU A 117 -9.24 -14.20 -20.56
N ASN A 118 -8.15 -14.56 -19.86
CA ASN A 118 -6.80 -14.71 -20.40
C ASN A 118 -6.16 -16.08 -20.03
N PRO A 119 -6.79 -17.21 -20.37
CA PRO A 119 -6.43 -18.53 -19.82
C PRO A 119 -5.09 -19.10 -20.32
N GLN A 120 -4.46 -18.44 -21.29
CA GLN A 120 -3.20 -18.87 -21.90
C GLN A 120 -2.02 -17.91 -21.63
N ALA A 121 -2.18 -16.96 -20.69
CA ALA A 121 -1.16 -15.96 -20.38
C ALA A 121 0.09 -16.54 -19.68
N GLY A 122 0.05 -17.78 -19.20
CA GLY A 122 1.15 -18.39 -18.46
C GLY A 122 1.19 -17.95 -16.99
N ILE A 123 2.39 -17.89 -16.41
CA ILE A 123 2.61 -17.31 -15.08
C ILE A 123 2.77 -15.80 -15.28
N VAL A 124 1.96 -15.03 -14.57
CA VAL A 124 1.99 -13.57 -14.60
C VAL A 124 1.97 -12.99 -13.18
N GLU A 125 2.53 -11.82 -13.00
CA GLU A 125 2.34 -10.97 -11.82
C GLU A 125 1.26 -9.91 -12.06
N THR A 126 0.84 -9.20 -11.01
CA THR A 126 -0.22 -8.17 -11.11
C THR A 126 0.16 -7.02 -12.03
N ASP A 127 1.46 -6.75 -12.16
CA ASP A 127 2.03 -5.70 -13.02
C ASP A 127 1.81 -5.98 -14.52
N GLU A 128 1.62 -7.24 -14.90
CA GLU A 128 1.42 -7.68 -16.29
C GLU A 128 -0.05 -7.80 -16.69
N MET A 129 -0.96 -7.67 -15.72
CA MET A 129 -2.41 -7.78 -15.94
C MET A 129 -3.00 -6.47 -16.47
N ASP A 130 -4.13 -6.57 -17.17
CA ASP A 130 -4.89 -5.38 -17.60
C ASP A 130 -5.52 -4.70 -16.38
N HIS A 131 -4.82 -3.69 -15.86
CA HIS A 131 -5.26 -2.95 -14.67
C HIS A 131 -6.64 -2.31 -14.85
N ALA A 132 -7.00 -1.86 -16.06
CA ALA A 132 -8.29 -1.22 -16.29
C ALA A 132 -9.41 -2.25 -16.18
N ARG A 133 -9.21 -3.45 -16.74
CA ARG A 133 -10.17 -4.55 -16.61
C ARG A 133 -10.27 -5.06 -15.17
N CYS A 134 -9.14 -5.26 -14.49
CA CYS A 134 -9.13 -5.68 -13.09
C CYS A 134 -9.84 -4.66 -12.19
N LEU A 135 -9.56 -3.36 -12.37
CA LEU A 135 -10.22 -2.29 -11.61
C LEU A 135 -11.70 -2.18 -11.96
N ASP A 136 -12.12 -2.39 -13.20
CA ASP A 136 -13.55 -2.41 -13.56
C ASP A 136 -14.34 -3.45 -12.75
N VAL A 137 -13.73 -4.63 -12.52
CA VAL A 137 -14.31 -5.69 -11.68
C VAL A 137 -14.23 -5.35 -10.20
N GLN A 138 -13.11 -4.81 -9.73
CA GLN A 138 -12.83 -4.61 -8.32
C GLN A 138 -13.50 -3.37 -7.72
N ARG A 139 -13.64 -2.29 -8.51
CA ARG A 139 -14.05 -0.96 -8.05
C ARG A 139 -15.37 -0.91 -7.27
N PRO A 140 -16.40 -1.73 -7.57
CA PRO A 140 -17.61 -1.79 -6.74
C PRO A 140 -17.36 -2.18 -5.27
N TYR A 141 -16.19 -2.72 -4.93
CA TYR A 141 -15.83 -3.20 -3.59
C TYR A 141 -14.79 -2.34 -2.87
N LEU A 142 -14.40 -1.19 -3.45
CA LEU A 142 -13.29 -0.36 -2.94
C LEU A 142 -13.75 0.92 -2.25
N GLY A 143 -15.06 1.14 -2.10
CA GLY A 143 -15.59 2.41 -1.62
C GLY A 143 -15.07 3.59 -2.46
N PRO A 144 -14.79 4.76 -1.84
CA PRO A 144 -14.16 5.87 -2.54
C PRO A 144 -12.77 5.49 -3.06
N VAL A 145 -12.56 5.66 -4.37
CA VAL A 145 -11.24 5.57 -5.01
C VAL A 145 -10.86 6.96 -5.49
N GLU A 146 -9.86 7.56 -4.86
CA GLU A 146 -9.58 8.99 -4.95
C GLU A 146 -8.12 9.27 -5.32
N ALA A 147 -7.87 10.49 -5.81
CA ALA A 147 -6.56 10.99 -6.17
C ALA A 147 -6.29 12.31 -5.43
N HIS A 148 -5.25 12.35 -4.61
CA HIS A 148 -4.92 13.49 -3.76
C HIS A 148 -3.48 13.97 -4.02
N TYR A 149 -3.35 15.18 -4.56
CA TYR A 149 -2.05 15.85 -4.62
C TYR A 149 -1.71 16.47 -3.27
N THR A 150 -0.43 16.50 -2.94
CA THR A 150 0.07 17.14 -1.73
C THR A 150 1.41 17.83 -1.98
N ASP A 151 1.65 18.92 -1.26
CA ASP A 151 2.95 19.60 -1.18
C ASP A 151 3.83 18.99 -0.06
N TRP A 152 3.34 17.97 0.65
CA TRP A 152 4.08 17.31 1.71
C TRP A 152 5.37 16.66 1.21
N THR A 153 6.43 16.75 2.00
CA THR A 153 7.68 16.02 1.78
C THR A 153 8.22 15.49 3.10
N PRO A 154 9.13 14.48 3.09
CA PRO A 154 9.79 14.00 4.29
C PRO A 154 10.55 15.07 5.08
N LEU A 155 10.86 16.23 4.49
CA LEU A 155 11.57 17.33 5.16
C LEU A 155 10.65 18.29 5.91
N GLN A 156 9.33 18.16 5.79
CA GLN A 156 8.39 19.03 6.51
C GLN A 156 8.29 18.67 7.99
N ASN A 157 8.21 19.69 8.85
CA ASN A 157 8.02 19.57 10.30
C ASN A 157 9.07 18.70 11.02
N ARG A 158 10.31 18.69 10.52
CA ARG A 158 11.47 18.06 11.19
C ARG A 158 11.80 18.73 12.50
N TRP A 159 12.43 17.99 13.41
CA TRP A 159 12.67 18.47 14.76
C TRP A 159 14.09 19.01 14.93
N GLU A 160 14.22 20.32 15.12
CA GLU A 160 15.55 20.97 15.23
C GLU A 160 16.27 20.75 16.57
N LEU A 161 15.71 19.94 17.48
CA LEU A 161 16.32 19.70 18.80
C LEU A 161 17.55 18.80 18.74
N PHE A 162 17.65 17.94 17.73
CA PHE A 162 18.77 17.04 17.51
C PHE A 162 19.22 17.12 16.05
N PRO A 163 20.53 17.04 15.78
CA PRO A 163 21.01 16.98 14.40
C PRO A 163 20.56 15.68 13.73
N GLU A 164 20.07 15.78 12.50
CA GLU A 164 19.66 14.66 11.65
C GLU A 164 20.59 14.58 10.41
N ASP A 165 20.87 13.37 9.92
CA ASP A 165 21.58 13.14 8.64
C ASP A 165 20.58 13.24 7.48
N ILE A 166 20.29 14.46 7.04
CA ILE A 166 19.34 14.76 5.96
C ILE A 166 20.03 15.36 4.73
N ASP A 167 19.34 15.30 3.59
CA ASP A 167 19.75 15.96 2.36
C ASP A 167 18.64 16.90 1.87
N GLU A 168 18.90 18.20 1.94
CA GLU A 168 17.96 19.24 1.52
C GLU A 168 17.90 19.45 0.00
N SER A 169 18.85 18.89 -0.77
CA SER A 169 18.90 19.06 -2.22
C SER A 169 17.84 18.24 -2.95
N ASP A 170 17.43 17.13 -2.36
CA ASP A 170 16.33 16.30 -2.84
C ASP A 170 15.52 15.74 -1.65
N PRO A 171 14.31 16.25 -1.40
CA PRO A 171 13.51 15.84 -0.25
C PRO A 171 13.08 14.37 -0.28
N TRP A 172 13.06 13.73 -1.46
CA TRP A 172 12.55 12.36 -1.64
C TRP A 172 13.64 11.29 -1.56
N LEU A 173 14.88 11.66 -1.26
CA LEU A 173 15.92 10.69 -0.97
C LEU A 173 15.51 9.78 0.19
N PHE A 174 15.79 8.48 0.04
CA PHE A 174 15.44 7.49 1.06
C PHE A 174 16.08 7.78 2.42
N ARG A 175 17.26 8.44 2.42
CA ARG A 175 17.90 9.00 3.62
C ARG A 175 16.93 9.87 4.44
N ASN A 176 16.13 10.70 3.78
CA ASN A 176 15.15 11.54 4.45
C ASN A 176 13.93 10.69 4.87
N VAL A 177 13.52 9.70 4.10
CA VAL A 177 12.32 8.89 4.43
C VAL A 177 12.55 7.98 5.65
N LEU A 178 13.74 7.39 5.79
CA LEU A 178 14.05 6.44 6.85
C LEU A 178 14.11 7.14 8.22
N ALA A 179 13.35 6.63 9.19
CA ALA A 179 13.52 7.02 10.59
C ALA A 179 14.80 6.35 11.13
N SER A 180 15.85 7.15 11.35
CA SER A 180 17.19 6.70 11.78
C SER A 180 17.71 7.45 12.99
#